data_AF-A0A7Z9WT51-F1
#
_entry.id   AF-A0A7Z9WT51-F1
#
_cell.length_a   1.000
_cell.length_b   1.000
_cell.length_c   1.000
_cell.angle_alpha   90.00
_cell.angle_beta   90.00
_cell.angle_gamma   90.00
#
_symmetry.space_group_name_H-M   'P 1'
#
loop_
_entity.id
_entity.type
_entity.pdbx_description
1 polymer ?
#
loop_
_entity_poly.entity_id
_entity_poly.type
_entity_poly.pdbx_seq_one_letter_code
_entity_poly.pdbx_strand_id
1 'polypeptide(L)'
;MLQLRIQDHDWRHWLLTDLALAWGLLLNDERGFYVAIVLNLIELTRNLWQTRDLWSFSTQIRWHYTLLLIAALWPPLHWIYWIQFIGTTAMVLFNYCPLARMLVLMYPFNRTEPISWALIKHTLLRPPVSGSIKGASENNTQ
;
A
#
# COMPACT_ATOMS: atom_id res chain seq x y z
N MET A 1 8.57 -12.15 16.85
CA MET A 1 9.56 -12.63 15.85
C MET A 1 8.99 -12.88 14.45
N LEU A 2 7.70 -13.24 14.28
CA LEU A 2 7.09 -13.38 12.93
C LEU A 2 6.89 -12.04 12.18
N GLN A 3 6.64 -10.94 12.90
CA GLN A 3 6.34 -9.61 12.35
C GLN A 3 7.50 -9.02 11.51
N LEU A 4 8.76 -9.25 11.89
CA LEU A 4 9.94 -8.74 11.17
C LEU A 4 10.12 -9.43 9.80
N ARG A 5 9.88 -10.74 9.71
CA ARG A 5 10.13 -11.53 8.48
C ARG A 5 9.11 -11.25 7.37
N ILE A 6 7.86 -10.93 7.72
CA ILE A 6 6.86 -10.52 6.72
C ILE A 6 7.16 -9.11 6.20
N GLN A 7 7.61 -8.22 7.08
CA GLN A 7 8.06 -6.87 6.72
C GLN A 7 9.24 -6.90 5.73
N ASP A 8 10.21 -7.78 5.91
CA ASP A 8 11.39 -7.88 5.04
C ASP A 8 11.04 -8.28 3.59
N HIS A 9 10.05 -9.15 3.40
CA HIS A 9 9.67 -9.63 2.08
C HIS A 9 8.78 -8.63 1.33
N ASP A 10 7.82 -8.01 2.02
CA ASP A 10 7.00 -6.94 1.45
C ASP A 10 7.84 -5.70 1.12
N TRP A 11 8.81 -5.34 1.98
CA TRP A 11 9.70 -4.20 1.73
C TRP A 11 10.51 -4.33 0.45
N ARG A 12 11.05 -5.52 0.15
CA ARG A 12 11.82 -5.76 -1.09
C ARG A 12 10.97 -5.56 -2.34
N HIS A 13 9.73 -6.03 -2.34
CA HIS A 13 8.82 -5.84 -3.48
C HIS A 13 8.46 -4.38 -3.66
N TRP A 14 8.26 -3.65 -2.57
CA TRP A 14 8.03 -2.22 -2.61
C TRP A 14 9.23 -1.45 -3.11
N LEU A 15 10.45 -1.82 -2.70
CA LEU A 15 11.68 -1.26 -3.24
C LEU A 15 11.80 -1.52 -4.76
N LEU A 16 11.55 -2.74 -5.22
CA LEU A 16 11.58 -3.06 -6.65
C LEU A 16 10.54 -2.25 -7.43
N THR A 17 9.34 -2.09 -6.87
CA THR A 17 8.28 -1.23 -7.44
C THR A 17 8.73 0.23 -7.52
N ASP A 18 9.34 0.75 -6.45
CA ASP A 18 9.85 2.12 -6.36
C ASP A 18 10.94 2.38 -7.40
N LEU A 19 11.87 1.42 -7.58
CA LEU A 19 12.91 1.48 -8.60
C LEU A 19 12.33 1.40 -10.03
N ALA A 20 11.29 0.59 -10.26
CA ALA A 20 10.61 0.51 -11.54
C ALA A 20 9.88 1.82 -11.88
N LEU A 21 9.25 2.46 -10.88
CA LEU A 21 8.65 3.78 -11.03
C LEU A 21 9.71 4.86 -11.25
N ALA A 22 10.83 4.81 -10.53
CA ALA A 22 11.96 5.70 -10.75
C ALA A 22 12.53 5.58 -12.16
N TRP A 23 12.66 4.36 -12.69
CA TRP A 23 13.01 4.13 -14.10
C TRP A 23 11.99 4.83 -15.00
N GLY A 24 10.70 4.55 -14.84
CA GLY A 24 9.66 5.11 -15.71
C GLY A 24 9.62 6.64 -15.70
N LEU A 25 9.74 7.26 -14.52
CA LEU A 25 9.68 8.71 -14.34
C LEU A 25 10.99 9.43 -14.70
N LEU A 26 12.13 8.94 -14.23
CA LEU A 26 13.41 9.65 -14.34
C LEU A 26 14.10 9.41 -15.69
N LEU A 27 13.91 8.22 -16.27
CA LEU A 27 14.46 7.87 -17.59
C LEU A 27 13.43 8.07 -18.71
N ASN A 28 12.20 8.50 -18.36
CA ASN A 28 11.09 8.73 -19.28
C ASN A 28 10.82 7.53 -20.20
N ASP A 29 10.82 6.33 -19.62
CA ASP A 29 10.68 5.05 -20.32
C ASP A 29 9.45 4.30 -19.80
N GLU A 30 8.42 4.20 -20.64
CA GLU A 30 7.12 3.62 -20.27
C GLU A 30 7.22 2.17 -19.78
N ARG A 31 8.29 1.46 -20.17
CA ARG A 31 8.57 0.09 -19.68
C ARG A 31 8.67 0.02 -18.16
N GLY A 32 9.18 1.07 -17.51
CA GLY A 32 9.23 1.15 -16.05
C GLY A 32 7.85 1.07 -15.39
N PHE A 33 6.85 1.73 -15.98
CA PHE A 33 5.46 1.68 -15.47
C PHE A 33 4.84 0.30 -15.65
N TYR A 34 5.04 -0.34 -16.82
CA TYR A 34 4.55 -1.70 -17.05
C TYR A 34 5.20 -2.71 -16.10
N VAL A 35 6.50 -2.58 -15.83
CA VAL A 35 7.20 -3.41 -14.84
C VAL A 35 6.60 -3.21 -13.44
N ALA A 36 6.36 -1.96 -13.02
CA ALA A 36 5.74 -1.67 -11.72
C ALA A 36 4.33 -2.29 -11.58
N ILE A 37 3.52 -2.22 -12.64
CA ILE A 37 2.18 -2.84 -12.68
C ILE A 37 2.29 -4.36 -12.56
N VAL A 38 3.15 -5.00 -13.35
CA VAL A 38 3.31 -6.46 -13.36
C VAL A 38 3.80 -6.96 -12.00
N LEU A 39 4.78 -6.29 -11.38
CA LEU A 39 5.26 -6.63 -10.04
C LEU A 39 4.12 -6.58 -9.01
N ASN A 40 3.29 -5.54 -9.05
CA ASN A 40 2.16 -5.43 -8.13
C ASN A 40 1.07 -6.47 -8.38
N LEU A 41 0.79 -6.81 -9.64
CA LEU A 41 -0.17 -7.87 -9.99
C LEU A 41 0.29 -9.24 -9.48
N ILE A 42 1.56 -9.60 -9.70
CA ILE A 42 2.13 -10.87 -9.22
C ILE A 42 1.97 -10.98 -7.70
N GLU A 43 2.33 -9.92 -7.00
CA GLU A 43 2.24 -9.88 -5.54
C GLU A 43 0.81 -9.88 -5.03
N LEU A 44 -0.10 -9.20 -5.72
CA LEU A 44 -1.53 -9.24 -5.41
C LEU A 44 -2.08 -10.66 -5.57
N THR A 45 -1.76 -11.35 -6.67
CA THR A 45 -2.18 -12.75 -6.89
C THR A 45 -1.58 -13.68 -5.84
N ARG A 46 -0.30 -13.51 -5.50
CA ARG A 46 0.37 -14.30 -4.46
C ARG A 46 -0.29 -14.12 -3.10
N ASN A 47 -0.56 -12.87 -2.71
CA ASN A 47 -1.26 -12.55 -1.47
C ASN A 47 -2.67 -13.16 -1.45
N LEU A 48 -3.43 -13.02 -2.54
CA LEU A 48 -4.77 -13.61 -2.65
C LEU A 48 -4.75 -15.14 -2.54
N TRP A 49 -3.76 -15.80 -3.12
CA TRP A 49 -3.63 -17.25 -2.98
C TRP A 49 -3.36 -17.62 -1.52
N GLN A 50 -2.47 -16.89 -0.85
CA GLN A 50 -2.01 -17.24 0.49
C GLN A 50 -3.04 -16.91 1.58
N THR A 51 -3.66 -15.74 1.55
CA THR A 51 -4.64 -15.34 2.58
C THR A 51 -6.06 -15.77 2.25
N ARG A 52 -6.38 -15.97 0.96
CA ARG A 52 -7.74 -16.20 0.45
C ARG A 52 -8.75 -15.15 0.93
N ASP A 53 -8.26 -13.99 1.35
CA ASP A 53 -9.05 -12.92 1.91
C ASP A 53 -8.81 -11.62 1.14
N LEU A 54 -9.80 -11.28 0.31
CA LEU A 54 -9.88 -10.04 -0.46
C LEU A 54 -9.98 -8.80 0.46
N TRP A 55 -10.44 -8.98 1.69
CA TRP A 55 -10.65 -7.92 2.67
C TRP A 55 -9.48 -7.78 3.64
N SER A 56 -8.43 -8.59 3.52
CA SER A 56 -7.22 -8.39 4.30
C SER A 56 -6.55 -7.05 3.94
N PHE A 57 -6.10 -6.32 4.96
CA PHE A 57 -5.57 -4.96 4.81
C PHE A 57 -4.44 -4.86 3.77
N SER A 58 -3.52 -5.82 3.76
CA SER A 58 -2.40 -5.88 2.79
C SER A 58 -2.90 -6.07 1.35
N THR A 59 -3.90 -6.93 1.15
CA THR A 59 -4.55 -7.14 -0.16
C THR A 59 -5.29 -5.90 -0.64
N GLN A 60 -6.01 -5.20 0.25
CA GLN A 60 -6.69 -3.96 -0.11
C GLN A 60 -5.70 -2.89 -0.59
N ILE A 61 -4.57 -2.70 0.11
CA ILE A 61 -3.51 -1.75 -0.29
C ILE A 61 -2.98 -2.08 -1.69
N ARG A 62 -2.62 -3.35 -1.94
CA ARG A 62 -2.09 -3.77 -3.25
C ARG A 62 -3.11 -3.62 -4.36
N TRP A 63 -4.38 -3.94 -4.11
CA TRP A 63 -5.46 -3.73 -5.07
C TRP A 63 -5.59 -2.26 -5.48
N HIS A 64 -5.72 -1.35 -4.52
CA HIS A 64 -5.88 0.07 -4.80
C HIS A 64 -4.64 0.67 -5.45
N TYR A 65 -3.45 0.27 -5.00
CA TYR A 65 -2.20 0.72 -5.59
C TYR A 65 -2.08 0.31 -7.07
N THR A 66 -2.41 -0.95 -7.39
CA THR A 66 -2.41 -1.48 -8.76
C THR A 66 -3.44 -0.77 -9.63
N LEU A 67 -4.65 -0.55 -9.12
CA LEU A 67 -5.70 0.18 -9.83
C LEU A 67 -5.28 1.61 -10.17
N LEU A 68 -4.61 2.31 -9.24
CA LEU A 68 -4.08 3.65 -9.48
C LEU A 68 -2.98 3.64 -10.55
N LEU A 69 -2.08 2.65 -10.55
CA LEU A 69 -1.08 2.51 -11.61
C LEU A 69 -1.72 2.26 -12.98
N ILE A 70 -2.73 1.40 -13.06
CA ILE A 70 -3.45 1.14 -14.32
C ILE A 70 -4.21 2.39 -14.78
N ALA A 71 -4.87 3.11 -13.87
CA ALA A 71 -5.54 4.37 -14.19
C ALA A 71 -4.53 5.41 -14.70
N ALA A 72 -3.33 5.43 -14.13
CA ALA A 72 -2.25 6.31 -14.53
C ALA A 72 -1.68 5.98 -15.93
N LEU A 73 -2.04 4.87 -16.58
CA LEU A 73 -1.73 4.64 -18.01
C LEU A 73 -2.46 5.61 -18.94
N TRP A 74 -3.57 6.20 -18.48
CA TRP A 74 -4.26 7.21 -19.27
C TRP A 74 -3.46 8.53 -19.18
N PRO A 75 -3.04 9.16 -20.30
CA PRO A 75 -2.14 10.32 -20.27
C PRO A 75 -2.56 11.48 -19.36
N PRO A 76 -3.86 11.85 -19.24
CA PRO A 76 -4.30 12.88 -18.30
C PRO A 76 -4.05 12.55 -16.82
N LEU A 77 -3.87 11.26 -16.51
CA LEU A 77 -3.65 10.74 -15.16
C LEU A 77 -2.20 10.34 -14.88
N HIS A 78 -1.26 10.60 -15.81
CA HIS A 78 0.16 10.26 -15.62
C HIS A 78 0.78 10.87 -14.35
N TRP A 79 0.28 12.01 -13.87
CA TRP A 79 0.74 12.63 -12.62
C TRP A 79 0.53 11.73 -11.39
N ILE A 80 -0.39 10.75 -11.45
CA ILE A 80 -0.59 9.75 -10.39
C ILE A 80 0.68 8.92 -10.17
N TYR A 81 1.49 8.65 -11.21
CA TYR A 81 2.76 7.95 -11.04
C TYR A 81 3.72 8.69 -10.11
N TRP A 82 3.75 10.03 -10.17
CA TRP A 82 4.56 10.83 -9.25
C TRP A 82 4.10 10.69 -7.80
N ILE A 83 2.79 10.69 -7.57
CA ILE A 83 2.23 10.48 -6.23
C ILE A 83 2.55 9.09 -5.71
N GLN A 84 2.38 8.07 -6.56
CA GLN A 84 2.68 6.69 -6.22
C GLN A 84 4.16 6.51 -5.92
N PHE A 85 5.04 7.12 -6.72
CA PHE A 85 6.49 7.11 -6.46
C PHE A 85 6.82 7.76 -5.12
N ILE A 86 6.43 9.01 -4.87
CA ILE A 86 6.71 9.69 -3.60
C ILE A 86 6.15 8.91 -2.40
N GLY A 87 4.93 8.38 -2.52
CA GLY A 87 4.30 7.58 -1.46
C GLY A 87 5.03 6.26 -1.20
N THR A 88 5.55 5.62 -2.24
CA THR A 88 6.30 4.35 -2.14
C THR A 88 7.70 4.58 -1.60
N THR A 89 8.38 5.62 -2.07
CA THR A 89 9.67 6.06 -1.53
C THR A 89 9.55 6.37 -0.04
N ALA A 90 8.49 7.09 0.38
CA ALA A 90 8.25 7.38 1.79
C ALA A 90 8.03 6.10 2.62
N MET A 91 7.38 5.09 2.06
CA MET A 91 7.19 3.80 2.71
C MET A 91 8.49 3.01 2.80
N VAL A 92 9.28 2.96 1.74
CA VAL A 92 10.56 2.24 1.70
C VAL A 92 11.58 2.86 2.66
N LEU A 93 11.63 4.19 2.75
CA LEU A 93 12.59 4.92 3.58
C LEU A 93 12.14 5.10 5.04
N PHE A 94 10.86 5.39 5.27
CA PHE A 94 10.35 5.77 6.59
C PHE A 94 9.32 4.79 7.17
N ASN A 95 9.05 3.66 6.50
CA ASN A 95 7.95 2.75 6.83
C ASN A 95 6.59 3.46 6.91
N TYR A 96 6.44 4.56 6.15
CA TYR A 96 5.25 5.40 6.12
C TYR A 96 4.48 5.21 4.81
N CYS A 97 3.30 4.59 4.84
CA CYS A 97 2.43 4.45 3.67
C CYS A 97 1.23 5.43 3.75
N PRO A 98 1.16 6.48 2.91
CA PRO A 98 0.01 7.39 2.88
C PRO A 98 -1.29 6.69 2.44
N LEU A 99 -1.19 5.77 1.48
CA LEU A 99 -2.33 5.02 0.94
C LEU A 99 -2.99 4.13 2.00
N ALA A 100 -2.18 3.47 2.84
CA ALA A 100 -2.67 2.71 3.99
C ALA A 100 -3.54 3.57 4.93
N ARG A 101 -3.13 4.82 5.17
CA ARG A 101 -3.87 5.76 6.05
C ARG A 101 -5.17 6.24 5.39
N MET A 102 -5.15 6.51 4.09
CA MET A 102 -6.35 6.84 3.34
C MET A 102 -7.36 5.69 3.34
N LEU A 103 -6.91 4.43 3.17
CA LEU A 103 -7.81 3.28 3.23
C LEU A 103 -8.48 3.13 4.60
N VAL A 104 -7.76 3.33 5.71
CA VAL A 104 -8.37 3.30 7.06
C VAL A 104 -9.43 4.38 7.23
N LEU A 105 -9.21 5.57 6.65
CA LEU A 105 -10.18 6.67 6.72
C LEU A 105 -11.39 6.47 5.79
N MET A 106 -11.15 6.01 4.56
CA MET A 106 -12.16 5.89 3.51
C MET A 106 -13.03 4.64 3.66
N TYR A 107 -12.44 3.49 4.06
CA TYR A 107 -13.19 2.25 4.23
C TYR A 107 -13.68 2.10 5.68
N PRO A 108 -15.00 2.22 5.93
CA PRO A 108 -15.57 2.15 7.28
C PRO A 108 -15.34 0.80 7.96
N PHE A 109 -15.07 -0.26 7.18
CA PHE A 109 -14.78 -1.60 7.69
C PHE A 109 -13.39 -1.74 8.32
N ASN A 110 -12.46 -0.83 8.00
CA ASN A 110 -11.10 -0.83 8.55
C ASN A 110 -10.94 0.04 9.81
N ARG A 111 -12.02 0.69 10.28
CA ARG A 111 -12.00 1.57 11.45
C ARG A 111 -13.03 1.10 12.49
N THR A 112 -12.62 1.12 13.75
CA THR A 112 -13.52 0.86 14.89
C THR A 112 -14.19 2.14 15.41
N GLU A 113 -13.69 3.31 15.03
CA GLU A 113 -14.15 4.62 15.51
C GLU A 113 -14.83 5.47 14.41
N PRO A 114 -15.82 6.30 14.78
CA PRO A 114 -16.44 7.25 13.86
C PRO A 114 -15.43 8.30 13.37
N ILE A 115 -15.61 8.82 12.15
CA ILE A 115 -14.75 9.84 11.56
C ILE A 115 -14.84 11.10 12.43
N SER A 116 -13.73 11.48 13.03
CA SER A 116 -13.57 12.74 13.75
C SER A 116 -12.35 13.49 13.21
N TRP A 117 -12.36 14.82 13.32
CA TRP A 117 -11.23 15.65 12.90
C TRP A 117 -9.95 15.32 13.70
N ALA A 118 -10.11 14.90 14.95
CA ALA A 118 -9.03 14.38 15.79
C ALA A 118 -8.46 13.07 15.24
N LEU A 119 -9.32 12.15 14.77
CA LEU A 119 -8.92 10.88 14.16
C LEU A 119 -8.20 11.11 12.82
N ILE A 120 -8.66 12.04 11.98
CA ILE A 120 -7.97 12.37 10.72
C ILE A 120 -6.54 12.87 10.98
N LYS A 121 -6.38 13.82 11.91
CA LYS A 121 -5.04 14.32 12.28
C LYS A 121 -4.17 13.22 12.89
N HIS A 122 -4.73 12.37 13.74
CA HIS A 122 -4.00 11.29 14.39
C HIS A 122 -3.58 10.22 13.38
N THR A 123 -4.49 9.76 12.52
CA THR A 123 -4.21 8.78 11.47
C THR A 123 -3.25 9.31 10.40
N LEU A 124 -3.22 10.62 10.13
CA LEU A 124 -2.26 11.24 9.21
C LEU A 124 -0.90 11.55 9.86
N LEU A 125 -0.79 11.63 11.19
CA LEU A 125 0.46 11.97 11.87
C LEU A 125 1.09 10.82 12.68
N ARG A 126 0.36 9.74 12.98
CA ARG A 126 0.83 8.64 13.84
C ARG A 126 0.71 7.26 13.16
N PRO A 127 1.66 6.35 13.40
CA PRO A 127 1.59 4.98 12.88
C PRO A 127 0.37 4.24 13.46
N PRO A 128 -0.21 3.28 12.72
CA PRO A 128 -1.33 2.49 13.21
C PRO A 128 -0.88 1.68 14.44
N VAL A 129 -1.46 1.98 15.59
CA VAL A 129 -1.25 1.23 16.84
C VAL A 129 -2.14 -0.01 16.85
N SER A 130 -1.59 -1.15 17.26
CA SER A 130 -2.34 -2.42 17.41
C SER A 130 -3.54 -2.20 18.33
N GLY A 131 -4.74 -2.31 17.78
CA GLY A 131 -6.01 -2.05 18.48
C GLY A 131 -6.99 -1.13 17.72
N SER A 132 -6.51 -0.32 16.78
CA SER A 132 -7.37 0.57 15.95
C SER A 132 -7.89 -0.10 14.67
N ILE A 133 -7.33 -1.26 14.30
CA ILE A 133 -7.66 -2.02 13.08
C ILE A 133 -8.24 -3.38 13.48
N LYS A 134 -9.49 -3.66 13.07
CA LYS A 134 -10.10 -5.00 13.16
C LYS A 134 -9.28 -5.98 12.33
N GLY A 135 -8.45 -6.79 13.00
CA GLY A 135 -7.55 -7.75 12.38
C GLY A 135 -6.23 -7.95 13.14
N ALA A 136 -5.83 -7.00 14.00
CA ALA A 136 -4.65 -7.18 14.86
C ALA A 136 -4.95 -7.94 16.17
N SER A 137 -6.23 -8.15 16.51
CA SER A 137 -6.67 -8.69 17.80
C SER A 137 -7.06 -10.18 17.78
N GLU A 138 -7.15 -10.83 16.62
CA GLU A 138 -7.69 -12.20 16.56
C GLU A 138 -6.67 -13.32 16.85
N ASN A 139 -5.39 -12.99 17.03
CA ASN A 139 -4.33 -13.98 17.32
C ASN A 139 -3.80 -13.99 18.77
N ASN A 140 -4.50 -13.38 19.73
CA ASN A 140 -4.10 -13.41 21.16
C ASN A 140 -5.08 -14.17 22.07
N THR A 141 -5.75 -15.17 21.51
CA THR A 141 -6.40 -16.23 22.29
C THR A 141 -5.96 -17.58 21.73
N GLN A 142 -4.72 -17.96 22.06
CA GLN A 142 -4.32 -19.33 22.38
C GLN A 142 -2.97 -19.33 23.08
#